data_AF-J0CTJ1-F1
#
_entry.id   AF-J0CTJ1-F1
#
_cell.length_a   1.000
_cell.length_b   1.000
_cell.length_c   1.000
_cell.angle_alpha   90.00
_cell.angle_beta   90.00
_cell.angle_gamma   90.00
#
_symmetry.space_group_name_H-M   'P 1'
#
loop_
_entity.id
_entity.type
_entity.pdbx_description
1 polymer ?
#
loop_
_entity_poly.entity_id
_entity_poly.type
_entity_poly.pdbx_seq_one_letter_code
_entity_poly.pdbx_strand_id
1 'polypeptide(L)'
;IFVLSVLLFVRNRATNALPFLLGVLMVTHGASARIMTAFSCLGAVVSARTLDRFRVRISMDAISRAIYAIRATPRWFWIIDNINLFIRRAAQRINKLNYMINATNSAVILLPSRIPLAALSVSEFHSLQGNRASAVPDDLRPTMEDDSHMLAAFEALVEQFLVAYCPGADKWTDRTTLKEQAAAAMPSISPLAPDVTVTFPTGVLDANEGSYEGLIDCVALLRKRLNMPDEDWAEHLRVAAGDYLTIRNIRGAQYLRQYEPSATERLDTLLPQSQLFHFAMRAADVIHSEHLGDSVNDPGSLSRQKELLHRSYDVNKVDYANAKSTIRHSLIARILHSKKLVRQYATARAAEQAQEAGDDVLAHSIYFIIDALRFCEFESAVSHGDAGRVLIVLKYWAFDFRGARSHNYARECAEILLRWKYKLTEPMREMWAASWFVNRWGKPGRFIASDLYLEQLNHYVK
;
A
#
# COMPACT_ATOMS: atom_id res chain seq x y z
N ILE A 1 27.89 16.94 -28.88
CA ILE A 1 27.47 15.52 -28.74
C ILE A 1 26.14 15.26 -29.46
N PHE A 2 25.05 15.93 -29.09
CA PHE A 2 23.73 15.73 -29.72
C PHE A 2 23.75 15.88 -31.26
N VAL A 3 24.27 17.00 -31.78
CA VAL A 3 24.38 17.26 -33.24
C VAL A 3 25.16 16.15 -33.96
N LEU A 4 26.29 15.72 -33.41
CA LEU A 4 27.09 14.63 -33.98
C LEU A 4 26.28 13.33 -34.02
N SER A 5 25.55 13.01 -32.95
CA SER A 5 24.70 11.82 -32.91
C SER A 5 23.57 11.86 -33.94
N VAL A 6 22.96 13.02 -34.17
CA VAL A 6 21.92 13.21 -35.19
C VAL A 6 22.51 12.98 -36.57
N LEU A 7 23.65 13.61 -36.89
CA LEU A 7 24.32 13.46 -38.19
C LEU A 7 24.74 12.00 -38.44
N LEU A 8 25.28 11.32 -37.42
CA LEU A 8 25.64 9.90 -37.49
C LEU A 8 24.40 9.01 -37.68
N PHE A 9 23.31 9.27 -36.97
CA PHE A 9 22.07 8.50 -37.10
C PHE A 9 21.39 8.69 -38.46
N VAL A 10 21.37 9.92 -38.99
CA VAL A 10 20.83 10.22 -40.32
C VAL A 10 21.66 9.51 -41.40
N ARG A 11 22.98 9.46 -41.25
CA ARG A 11 23.89 8.75 -42.17
C ARG A 11 23.82 7.23 -42.02
N ASN A 12 23.69 6.72 -40.81
CA ASN A 12 23.56 5.30 -40.51
C ASN A 12 22.56 5.08 -39.37
N ARG A 13 21.42 4.46 -39.71
CA ARG A 13 20.32 4.21 -38.77
C ARG A 13 20.65 3.19 -37.66
N ALA A 14 21.76 2.46 -37.77
CA ALA A 14 22.26 1.58 -36.71
C ALA A 14 22.92 2.36 -35.56
N THR A 15 23.46 3.56 -35.82
CA THR A 15 24.06 4.45 -34.80
C THR A 15 22.97 5.24 -34.07
N ASN A 16 22.12 4.53 -33.33
CA ASN A 16 20.89 5.08 -32.78
C ASN A 16 20.84 5.14 -31.24
N ALA A 17 21.93 4.87 -30.52
CA ALA A 17 21.93 4.79 -29.06
C ALA A 17 21.32 6.04 -28.37
N LEU A 18 21.78 7.24 -28.72
CA LEU A 18 21.25 8.49 -28.15
C LEU A 18 19.85 8.85 -28.69
N PRO A 19 19.56 8.79 -30.02
CA PRO A 19 18.20 8.99 -30.54
C PRO A 19 17.17 8.02 -29.95
N PHE A 20 17.60 6.80 -29.64
CA PHE A 20 16.78 5.80 -29.00
C PHE A 20 16.51 6.15 -27.53
N LEU A 21 17.56 6.48 -26.76
CA LEU A 21 17.42 6.90 -25.36
C LEU A 21 16.52 8.13 -25.22
N LEU A 22 16.72 9.15 -26.06
CA LEU A 22 15.87 10.34 -26.10
C LEU A 22 14.44 9.99 -26.50
N GLY A 23 14.28 9.10 -27.48
CA GLY A 23 12.96 8.60 -27.86
C GLY A 23 12.24 7.92 -26.70
N VAL A 24 12.91 7.04 -25.96
CA VAL A 24 12.34 6.38 -24.77
C VAL A 24 11.93 7.42 -23.73
N LEU A 25 12.82 8.36 -23.38
CA LEU A 25 12.54 9.43 -22.42
C LEU A 25 11.34 10.29 -22.81
N MET A 26 11.24 10.67 -24.08
CA MET A 26 10.14 11.47 -24.58
C MET A 26 8.81 10.72 -24.41
N VAL A 27 8.73 9.45 -24.79
CA VAL A 27 7.46 8.71 -24.67
C VAL A 27 7.16 8.33 -23.21
N THR A 28 8.15 8.13 -22.34
CA THR A 28 7.91 7.93 -20.89
C THR A 28 7.40 9.19 -20.21
N HIS A 29 7.76 10.38 -20.70
CA HIS A 29 7.25 11.67 -20.22
C HIS A 29 6.01 12.17 -20.99
N GLY A 30 5.34 11.30 -21.78
CA GLY A 30 4.06 11.60 -22.39
C GLY A 30 4.13 12.40 -23.70
N ALA A 31 5.28 12.43 -24.40
CA ALA A 31 5.36 13.08 -25.70
C ALA A 31 4.38 12.43 -26.71
N SER A 32 3.59 13.27 -27.38
CA SER A 32 2.61 12.79 -28.36
C SER A 32 3.29 12.17 -29.59
N ALA A 33 2.58 11.25 -30.27
CA ALA A 33 3.07 10.64 -31.51
C ALA A 33 3.42 11.68 -32.59
N ARG A 34 2.76 12.85 -32.61
CA ARG A 34 3.07 13.95 -33.53
C ARG A 34 4.45 14.57 -33.23
N ILE A 35 4.72 14.84 -31.97
CA ILE A 35 6.03 15.35 -31.51
C ILE A 35 7.11 14.31 -31.86
N MET A 36 6.87 13.04 -31.53
CA MET A 36 7.80 11.95 -31.85
C MET A 36 8.10 11.85 -33.36
N THR A 37 7.08 12.03 -34.20
CA THR A 37 7.24 12.00 -35.66
C THR A 37 8.09 13.19 -36.14
N ALA A 38 7.83 14.40 -35.65
CA ALA A 38 8.61 15.59 -36.01
C ALA A 38 10.10 15.44 -35.64
N PHE A 39 10.41 15.00 -34.42
CA PHE A 39 11.79 14.77 -33.99
C PHE A 39 12.43 13.58 -34.71
N SER A 40 11.65 12.57 -35.10
CA SER A 40 12.15 11.45 -35.90
C SER A 40 12.52 11.89 -37.32
N CYS A 41 11.77 12.81 -37.93
CA CYS A 41 12.11 13.41 -39.23
C CYS A 41 13.41 14.22 -39.17
N LEU A 42 13.65 14.92 -38.06
CA LEU A 42 14.90 15.65 -37.80
C LEU A 42 16.09 14.74 -37.47
N GLY A 43 15.88 13.42 -37.33
CA GLY A 43 16.93 12.48 -36.91
C GLY A 43 17.32 12.60 -35.43
N ALA A 44 16.54 13.34 -34.62
CA ALA A 44 16.78 13.53 -33.19
C ALA A 44 16.38 12.31 -32.36
N VAL A 45 15.36 11.57 -32.81
CA VAL A 45 14.87 10.35 -32.15
C VAL A 45 14.60 9.24 -33.17
N VAL A 46 14.47 8.01 -32.67
CA VAL A 46 13.97 6.89 -33.48
C VAL A 46 12.45 7.00 -33.72
N SER A 47 11.94 6.25 -34.69
CA SER A 47 10.50 6.24 -34.98
C SER A 47 9.67 5.74 -33.80
N ALA A 48 8.43 6.25 -33.66
CA ALA A 48 7.48 5.77 -32.67
C ALA A 48 7.26 4.24 -32.76
N ARG A 49 7.20 3.70 -33.98
CA ARG A 49 7.07 2.25 -34.22
C ARG A 49 8.24 1.43 -33.66
N THR A 50 9.46 1.98 -33.73
CA THR A 50 10.65 1.34 -33.13
C THR A 50 10.53 1.30 -31.61
N LEU A 51 10.04 2.37 -31.00
CA LEU A 51 9.82 2.45 -29.55
C LEU A 51 8.69 1.54 -29.09
N ASP A 52 7.60 1.41 -29.84
CA ASP A 52 6.52 0.48 -29.53
C ASP A 52 6.99 -0.98 -29.57
N ARG A 53 7.77 -1.35 -30.60
CA ARG A 53 8.39 -2.69 -30.67
C ARG A 53 9.33 -2.94 -29.49
N PHE A 54 10.09 -1.92 -29.08
CA PHE A 54 10.96 -2.01 -27.91
C PHE A 54 10.17 -2.19 -26.62
N ARG A 55 9.07 -1.45 -26.42
CA ARG A 55 8.18 -1.59 -25.27
C ARG A 55 7.62 -3.01 -25.16
N VAL A 56 7.12 -3.55 -26.27
CA VAL A 56 6.64 -4.94 -26.33
C VAL A 56 7.77 -5.91 -25.95
N ARG A 57 8.98 -5.71 -26.48
CA ARG A 57 10.13 -6.56 -26.17
C ARG A 57 10.57 -6.47 -24.70
N ILE A 58 10.60 -5.29 -24.09
CA ILE A 58 10.89 -5.15 -22.66
C ILE A 58 9.83 -5.86 -21.83
N SER A 59 8.55 -5.71 -22.18
CA SER A 59 7.47 -6.40 -21.44
C SER A 59 7.63 -7.92 -21.52
N MET A 60 7.96 -8.46 -22.70
CA MET A 60 8.26 -9.90 -22.86
C MET A 60 9.50 -10.33 -22.07
N ASP A 61 10.56 -9.52 -22.07
CA ASP A 61 11.78 -9.78 -21.30
C ASP A 61 11.50 -9.76 -19.79
N ALA A 62 10.70 -8.80 -19.30
CA ALA A 62 10.29 -8.71 -17.91
C ALA A 62 9.52 -9.96 -17.46
N ILE A 63 8.58 -10.45 -18.28
CA ILE A 63 7.86 -11.71 -18.03
C ILE A 63 8.85 -12.89 -18.03
N SER A 64 9.76 -12.96 -19.00
CA SER A 64 10.76 -14.04 -19.08
C SER A 64 11.66 -14.08 -17.84
N ARG A 65 12.08 -12.91 -17.33
CA ARG A 65 12.84 -12.78 -16.09
C ARG A 65 12.03 -13.18 -14.87
N ALA A 66 10.73 -12.86 -14.85
CA ALA A 66 9.82 -13.32 -13.80
C ALA A 66 9.75 -14.84 -13.77
N ILE A 67 9.54 -15.48 -14.94
CA ILE A 67 9.50 -16.96 -15.10
C ILE A 67 10.79 -17.59 -14.60
N TYR A 68 11.95 -17.04 -15.01
CA TYR A 68 13.25 -17.54 -14.56
C TYR A 68 13.40 -17.48 -13.03
N ALA A 69 13.00 -16.34 -12.43
CA ALA A 69 13.10 -16.15 -10.99
C ALA A 69 12.17 -17.08 -10.19
N ILE A 70 10.91 -17.24 -10.61
CA ILE A 70 9.93 -18.06 -9.88
C ILE A 70 10.21 -19.56 -10.02
N ARG A 71 10.92 -19.97 -11.07
CA ARG A 71 11.41 -21.36 -11.23
C ARG A 71 12.62 -21.64 -10.34
N ALA A 72 13.42 -20.61 -10.04
CA ALA A 72 14.58 -20.75 -9.15
C ALA A 72 14.15 -20.87 -7.68
N THR A 73 12.99 -20.33 -7.29
CA THR A 73 12.48 -20.46 -5.93
C THR A 73 10.96 -20.36 -5.85
N PRO A 74 10.28 -21.16 -5.01
CA PRO A 74 8.84 -21.04 -4.80
C PRO A 74 8.47 -19.88 -3.86
N ARG A 75 9.46 -19.16 -3.31
CA ARG A 75 9.28 -18.05 -2.36
C ARG A 75 8.89 -16.77 -3.07
N TRP A 76 7.64 -16.68 -3.50
CA TRP A 76 7.10 -15.48 -4.11
C TRP A 76 5.61 -15.33 -3.84
N PHE A 77 5.13 -14.12 -3.99
CA PHE A 77 3.71 -13.80 -3.96
C PHE A 77 3.36 -12.91 -5.14
N TRP A 78 2.07 -12.70 -5.36
CA TRP A 78 1.59 -11.86 -6.43
C TRP A 78 0.58 -10.86 -5.89
N ILE A 79 0.55 -9.71 -6.55
CA ILE A 79 -0.35 -8.60 -6.22
C ILE A 79 -1.08 -8.14 -7.47
N ILE A 80 -2.38 -7.91 -7.35
CA ILE A 80 -3.23 -7.32 -8.38
C ILE A 80 -3.96 -6.09 -7.87
N ASP A 81 -4.32 -5.22 -8.80
CA ASP A 81 -5.13 -4.04 -8.55
C ASP A 81 -5.78 -3.56 -9.86
N ASN A 82 -6.96 -2.96 -9.73
CA ASN A 82 -7.80 -2.53 -10.83
C ASN A 82 -7.24 -1.29 -11.53
N ILE A 83 -7.28 -1.32 -12.86
CA ILE A 83 -7.05 -0.17 -13.73
C ILE A 83 -8.29 0.08 -14.57
N ASN A 84 -8.93 1.23 -14.32
CA ASN A 84 -10.04 1.73 -15.14
C ASN A 84 -9.55 2.86 -16.06
N LEU A 85 -9.53 2.61 -17.37
CA LEU A 85 -9.15 3.61 -18.38
C LEU A 85 -10.39 4.09 -19.13
N PHE A 86 -10.71 5.38 -18.98
CA PHE A 86 -11.84 5.99 -19.69
C PHE A 86 -11.43 6.49 -21.07
N ILE A 87 -11.90 5.81 -22.12
CA ILE A 87 -11.61 6.19 -23.50
C ILE A 87 -12.66 7.16 -24.01
N ARG A 88 -12.27 8.43 -24.13
CA ARG A 88 -13.09 9.48 -24.74
C ARG A 88 -13.01 9.42 -26.26
N ARG A 89 -14.18 9.40 -26.91
CA ARG A 89 -14.29 9.58 -28.36
C ARG A 89 -14.57 11.04 -28.65
N ALA A 90 -13.77 11.63 -29.55
CA ALA A 90 -13.86 13.05 -29.92
C ALA A 90 -15.25 13.45 -30.46
N ALA A 91 -15.91 12.54 -31.18
CA ALA A 91 -17.30 12.66 -31.58
C ALA A 91 -18.00 11.33 -31.31
N GLN A 92 -18.99 11.35 -30.43
CA GLN A 92 -19.79 10.17 -30.10
C GLN A 92 -20.80 9.89 -31.22
N ARG A 93 -20.92 8.63 -31.61
CA ARG A 93 -21.94 8.13 -32.55
C ARG A 93 -22.57 6.88 -31.97
N ILE A 94 -23.70 6.44 -32.51
CA ILE A 94 -24.40 5.22 -32.07
C ILE A 94 -23.45 4.01 -32.00
N ASN A 95 -22.52 3.88 -32.95
CA ASN A 95 -21.52 2.80 -33.02
C ASN A 95 -20.16 3.17 -32.41
N LYS A 96 -20.01 4.35 -31.80
CA LYS A 96 -18.72 4.87 -31.33
C LYS A 96 -18.93 5.77 -30.11
N LEU A 97 -19.26 5.15 -28.99
CA LEU A 97 -19.46 5.80 -27.71
C LEU A 97 -18.16 5.84 -26.89
N ASN A 98 -18.19 6.62 -25.81
CA ASN A 98 -17.16 6.47 -24.77
C ASN A 98 -17.34 5.11 -24.12
N TYR A 99 -16.23 4.50 -23.72
CA TYR A 99 -16.26 3.24 -23.01
C TYR A 99 -15.12 3.21 -21.99
N MET A 100 -15.31 2.39 -20.96
CA MET A 100 -14.32 2.16 -19.92
C MET A 100 -13.66 0.81 -20.19
N ILE A 101 -12.33 0.80 -20.21
CA ILE A 101 -11.56 -0.44 -20.19
C ILE A 101 -11.34 -0.77 -18.72
N ASN A 102 -11.88 -1.90 -18.28
CA ASN A 102 -11.69 -2.43 -16.93
C ASN A 102 -10.66 -3.56 -17.03
N ALA A 103 -9.43 -3.25 -16.66
CA ALA A 103 -8.32 -4.19 -16.72
C ALA A 103 -7.65 -4.28 -15.36
N THR A 104 -6.78 -5.27 -15.17
CA THR A 104 -6.17 -5.53 -13.86
C THR A 104 -4.66 -5.52 -14.01
N ASN A 105 -3.95 -4.67 -13.26
CA ASN A 105 -2.49 -4.72 -13.25
C ASN A 105 -2.01 -5.85 -12.36
N SER A 106 -0.80 -6.35 -12.64
CA SER A 106 -0.22 -7.43 -11.85
C SER A 106 1.28 -7.30 -11.69
N ALA A 107 1.78 -7.74 -10.53
CA ALA A 107 3.21 -7.93 -10.30
C ALA A 107 3.46 -9.18 -9.45
N VAL A 108 4.60 -9.82 -9.72
CA VAL A 108 5.17 -10.88 -8.88
C VAL A 108 6.29 -10.30 -8.05
N ILE A 109 6.36 -10.69 -6.78
CA ILE A 109 7.34 -10.18 -5.82
C ILE A 109 7.99 -11.37 -5.13
N LEU A 110 9.32 -11.40 -5.11
CA LEU A 110 10.04 -12.45 -4.39
C LEU A 110 10.02 -12.18 -2.89
N LEU A 111 9.80 -13.23 -2.12
CA LEU A 111 9.95 -13.22 -0.68
C LEU A 111 11.43 -13.41 -0.31
N PRO A 112 11.87 -12.89 0.85
CA PRO A 112 13.23 -13.10 1.33
C PRO A 112 13.58 -14.59 1.46
N SER A 113 14.84 -14.93 1.18
CA SER A 113 15.33 -16.32 1.26
C SER A 113 15.21 -16.95 2.65
N ARG A 114 15.17 -16.12 3.71
CA ARG A 114 14.95 -16.54 5.09
C ARG A 114 13.59 -17.19 5.34
N ILE A 115 12.58 -16.92 4.50
CA ILE A 115 11.24 -17.48 4.69
C ILE A 115 11.32 -19.02 4.56
N PRO A 116 10.87 -19.78 5.58
CA PRO A 116 10.93 -21.23 5.55
C PRO A 116 10.04 -21.81 4.44
N LEU A 117 10.47 -22.91 3.81
CA LEU A 117 9.64 -23.59 2.80
C LEU A 117 8.34 -24.16 3.39
N ALA A 118 8.33 -24.48 4.70
CA ALA A 118 7.13 -24.89 5.42
C ALA A 118 6.00 -23.84 5.33
N ALA A 119 6.35 -22.54 5.20
CA ALA A 119 5.37 -21.47 5.03
C ALA A 119 4.50 -21.62 3.76
N LEU A 120 4.98 -22.37 2.77
CA LEU A 120 4.35 -22.58 1.47
C LEU A 120 3.51 -23.87 1.44
N SER A 121 3.38 -24.58 2.57
CA SER A 121 2.67 -25.86 2.64
C SER A 121 1.15 -25.69 2.56
N VAL A 122 0.54 -26.23 1.50
CA VAL A 122 -0.91 -26.24 1.31
C VAL A 122 -1.59 -27.16 2.33
N SER A 123 -0.99 -28.32 2.62
CA SER A 123 -1.56 -29.30 3.54
C SER A 123 -1.57 -28.79 4.98
N GLU A 124 -0.51 -28.11 5.42
CA GLU A 124 -0.48 -27.46 6.74
C GLU A 124 -1.56 -26.39 6.83
N PHE A 125 -1.73 -25.57 5.80
CA PHE A 125 -2.74 -24.52 5.80
C PHE A 125 -4.16 -25.09 5.89
N HIS A 126 -4.42 -26.19 5.18
CA HIS A 126 -5.69 -26.92 5.25
C HIS A 126 -5.93 -27.55 6.62
N SER A 127 -4.89 -28.05 7.30
CA SER A 127 -5.02 -28.61 8.64
C SER A 127 -5.50 -27.60 9.69
N LEU A 128 -5.31 -26.30 9.43
CA LEU A 128 -5.77 -25.21 10.31
C LEU A 128 -7.19 -24.73 10.00
N GLN A 129 -7.84 -25.27 8.96
CA GLN A 129 -9.23 -24.95 8.67
C GLN A 129 -10.13 -25.41 9.82
N GLY A 130 -11.12 -24.58 10.18
CA GLY A 130 -12.00 -24.85 11.31
C GLY A 130 -11.51 -24.29 12.66
N ASN A 131 -10.21 -24.05 12.85
CA ASN A 131 -9.67 -23.50 14.12
C ASN A 131 -10.28 -22.15 14.53
N ARG A 132 -10.79 -21.38 13.56
CA ARG A 132 -11.52 -20.13 13.82
C ARG A 132 -12.78 -20.33 14.66
N ALA A 133 -13.35 -21.54 14.71
CA ALA A 133 -14.51 -21.84 15.55
C ALA A 133 -14.25 -21.57 17.05
N SER A 134 -12.97 -21.59 17.47
CA SER A 134 -12.53 -21.29 18.83
C SER A 134 -12.29 -19.79 19.10
N ALA A 135 -12.56 -18.91 18.14
CA ALA A 135 -12.38 -17.48 18.31
C ALA A 135 -13.43 -16.88 19.26
N VAL A 136 -12.98 -16.02 20.16
CA VAL A 136 -13.80 -15.28 21.13
C VAL A 136 -13.66 -13.77 20.92
N PRO A 137 -14.63 -12.95 21.35
CA PRO A 137 -14.56 -11.49 21.19
C PRO A 137 -13.30 -10.84 21.78
N ASP A 138 -12.77 -11.39 22.88
CA ASP A 138 -11.56 -10.87 23.54
C ASP A 138 -10.30 -11.04 22.69
N ASP A 139 -10.31 -11.90 21.66
CA ASP A 139 -9.18 -12.06 20.73
C ASP A 139 -8.94 -10.82 19.84
N LEU A 140 -9.97 -9.97 19.72
CA LEU A 140 -9.91 -8.75 18.92
C LEU A 140 -9.66 -7.50 19.77
N ARG A 141 -9.94 -7.57 21.07
CA ARG A 141 -9.83 -6.41 21.96
C ARG A 141 -8.35 -6.07 22.21
N PRO A 142 -7.96 -4.78 22.14
CA PRO A 142 -6.67 -4.36 22.63
C PRO A 142 -6.49 -4.77 24.10
N THR A 143 -5.31 -5.26 24.42
CA THR A 143 -4.90 -5.66 25.77
C THR A 143 -4.15 -4.52 26.46
N MET A 144 -3.92 -4.65 27.77
CA MET A 144 -3.08 -3.68 28.51
C MET A 144 -1.64 -3.61 27.99
N GLU A 145 -1.12 -4.72 27.43
CA GLU A 145 0.19 -4.74 26.78
C GLU A 145 0.17 -3.95 25.47
N ASP A 146 -0.91 -4.09 24.68
CA ASP A 146 -1.11 -3.29 23.47
C ASP A 146 -1.18 -1.78 23.81
N ASP A 147 -1.89 -1.41 24.88
CA ASP A 147 -1.99 -0.02 25.35
C ASP A 147 -0.62 0.51 25.79
N SER A 148 0.13 -0.27 26.56
CA SER A 148 1.47 0.10 27.00
C SER A 148 2.42 0.28 25.82
N HIS A 149 2.32 -0.58 24.82
CA HIS A 149 3.07 -0.48 23.57
C HIS A 149 2.71 0.80 22.79
N MET A 150 1.41 1.06 22.59
CA MET A 150 0.94 2.25 21.87
C MET A 150 1.36 3.54 22.57
N LEU A 151 1.30 3.59 23.91
CA LEU A 151 1.77 4.75 24.68
C LEU A 151 3.27 4.98 24.51
N ALA A 152 4.09 3.92 24.58
CA ALA A 152 5.53 4.02 24.34
C ALA A 152 5.84 4.50 22.91
N ALA A 153 5.12 3.98 21.91
CA ALA A 153 5.23 4.43 20.52
C ALA A 153 4.81 5.90 20.37
N PHE A 154 3.75 6.33 21.04
CA PHE A 154 3.29 7.73 21.01
C PHE A 154 4.30 8.67 21.66
N GLU A 155 4.88 8.30 22.82
CA GLU A 155 5.94 9.06 23.48
C GLU A 155 7.14 9.25 22.53
N ALA A 156 7.63 8.17 21.91
CA ALA A 156 8.75 8.22 20.98
C ALA A 156 8.43 9.02 19.68
N LEU A 157 7.21 8.91 19.14
CA LEU A 157 6.78 9.73 17.99
C LEU A 157 6.73 11.22 18.34
N VAL A 158 6.21 11.57 19.52
CA VAL A 158 6.18 12.96 19.99
C VAL A 158 7.58 13.51 20.16
N GLU A 159 8.51 12.75 20.75
CA GLU A 159 9.92 13.14 20.82
C GLU A 159 10.52 13.40 19.43
N GLN A 160 10.28 12.50 18.47
CA GLN A 160 10.73 12.70 17.09
C GLN A 160 10.15 13.98 16.46
N PHE A 161 8.86 14.27 16.67
CA PHE A 161 8.24 15.48 16.18
C PHE A 161 8.82 16.74 16.83
N LEU A 162 9.08 16.73 18.14
CA LEU A 162 9.69 17.86 18.84
C LEU A 162 11.11 18.13 18.32
N VAL A 163 11.95 17.10 18.17
CA VAL A 163 13.32 17.27 17.65
C VAL A 163 13.34 17.68 16.17
N ALA A 164 12.33 17.27 15.40
CA ALA A 164 12.20 17.62 13.99
C ALA A 164 11.68 19.05 13.77
N TYR A 165 10.65 19.47 14.51
CA TYR A 165 9.82 20.63 14.19
C TYR A 165 9.74 21.72 15.26
N CYS A 166 10.33 21.54 16.45
CA CYS A 166 10.33 22.59 17.47
C CYS A 166 11.10 23.83 16.94
N PRO A 167 10.53 25.05 17.07
CA PRO A 167 11.21 26.27 16.64
C PRO A 167 12.59 26.43 17.32
N GLY A 168 13.64 26.56 16.51
CA GLY A 168 15.02 26.66 16.99
C GLY A 168 15.70 25.32 17.27
N ALA A 169 15.03 24.19 17.05
CA ALA A 169 15.64 22.85 17.21
C ALA A 169 16.80 22.59 16.25
N ASP A 170 16.82 23.28 15.12
CA ASP A 170 17.93 23.32 14.17
C ASP A 170 19.25 23.85 14.76
N LYS A 171 19.17 24.63 15.85
CA LYS A 171 20.32 25.20 16.55
C LYS A 171 20.74 24.41 17.80
N TRP A 172 20.02 23.34 18.15
CA TRP A 172 20.39 22.52 19.31
C TRP A 172 21.71 21.78 19.03
N THR A 173 22.68 21.92 19.95
CA THR A 173 23.99 21.26 19.85
C THR A 173 23.86 19.75 19.80
N ASP A 174 22.92 19.20 20.57
CA ASP A 174 22.76 17.75 20.75
C ASP A 174 21.65 17.17 19.86
N ARG A 175 21.20 17.92 18.83
CA ARG A 175 20.06 17.54 17.99
C ARG A 175 20.21 16.15 17.38
N THR A 176 21.41 15.81 16.90
CA THR A 176 21.68 14.50 16.28
C THR A 176 21.51 13.37 17.29
N THR A 177 22.09 13.53 18.49
CA THR A 177 21.95 12.57 19.59
C THR A 177 20.49 12.42 20.04
N LEU A 178 19.75 13.53 20.15
CA LEU A 178 18.32 13.49 20.46
C LEU A 178 17.51 12.77 19.38
N LYS A 179 17.84 12.93 18.09
CA LYS A 179 17.18 12.18 17.01
C LYS A 179 17.45 10.68 17.12
N GLU A 180 18.68 10.30 17.42
CA GLU A 180 19.06 8.89 17.58
C GLU A 180 18.37 8.27 18.80
N GLN A 181 18.31 8.99 19.92
CA GLN A 181 17.58 8.56 21.12
C GLN A 181 16.09 8.40 20.86
N ALA A 182 15.44 9.39 20.24
CA ALA A 182 14.01 9.33 19.92
C ALA A 182 13.68 8.22 18.89
N ALA A 183 14.60 7.92 17.98
CA ALA A 183 14.46 6.79 17.06
C ALA A 183 14.63 5.44 17.79
N ALA A 184 15.59 5.34 18.72
CA ALA A 184 15.84 4.14 19.51
C ALA A 184 14.75 3.87 20.55
N ALA A 185 14.02 4.90 20.99
CA ALA A 185 12.88 4.78 21.89
C ALA A 185 11.64 4.14 21.24
N MET A 186 11.58 4.10 19.90
CA MET A 186 10.47 3.43 19.21
C MET A 186 10.45 1.94 19.55
N PRO A 187 9.32 1.41 20.06
CA PRO A 187 9.22 -0.01 20.31
C PRO A 187 9.25 -0.79 18.99
N SER A 188 9.67 -2.04 19.07
CA SER A 188 9.72 -2.96 17.93
C SER A 188 9.24 -4.35 18.36
N ILE A 189 8.63 -5.08 17.44
CA ILE A 189 8.08 -6.41 17.69
C ILE A 189 8.70 -7.42 16.73
N SER A 190 8.50 -7.21 15.44
CA SER A 190 8.99 -8.14 14.41
C SER A 190 9.38 -7.41 13.12
N PRO A 191 10.43 -6.56 13.18
CA PRO A 191 10.89 -5.80 12.03
C PRO A 191 11.58 -6.72 11.01
N LEU A 192 11.29 -6.51 9.73
CA LEU A 192 11.98 -7.21 8.66
C LEU A 192 13.37 -6.64 8.42
N ALA A 193 14.32 -7.51 8.09
CA ALA A 193 15.63 -7.07 7.61
C ALA A 193 15.46 -6.22 6.33
N PRO A 194 16.18 -5.08 6.21
CA PRO A 194 16.06 -4.14 5.12
C PRO A 194 16.74 -4.64 3.84
N ASP A 195 16.27 -5.75 3.28
CA ASP A 195 16.79 -6.31 2.03
C ASP A 195 16.17 -5.62 0.81
N VAL A 196 16.89 -5.59 -0.31
CA VAL A 196 16.31 -5.13 -1.57
C VAL A 196 15.27 -6.14 -2.04
N THR A 197 14.01 -5.71 -2.11
CA THR A 197 12.92 -6.53 -2.64
C THR A 197 13.03 -6.63 -4.17
N VAL A 198 13.01 -7.85 -4.68
CA VAL A 198 13.02 -8.13 -6.11
C VAL A 198 11.58 -8.21 -6.62
N THR A 199 11.23 -7.36 -7.58
CA THR A 199 9.88 -7.25 -8.13
C THR A 199 9.90 -7.45 -9.65
N PHE A 200 8.83 -8.05 -10.16
CA PHE A 200 8.63 -8.31 -11.59
C PHE A 200 7.22 -7.88 -12.01
N PRO A 201 7.08 -6.71 -12.66
CA PRO A 201 5.82 -6.33 -13.28
C PRO A 201 5.44 -7.36 -14.36
N THR A 202 4.27 -7.99 -14.21
CA THR A 202 3.75 -8.99 -15.16
C THR A 202 2.77 -8.38 -16.17
N GLY A 203 2.53 -7.08 -16.03
CA GLY A 203 1.74 -6.26 -16.95
C GLY A 203 0.23 -6.37 -16.71
N VAL A 204 -0.53 -5.65 -17.52
CA VAL A 204 -1.99 -5.55 -17.42
C VAL A 204 -2.65 -6.80 -17.97
N LEU A 205 -3.51 -7.43 -17.18
CA LEU A 205 -4.40 -8.53 -17.51
C LEU A 205 -5.72 -7.96 -18.05
N ASP A 206 -6.19 -8.48 -19.19
CA ASP A 206 -7.44 -8.06 -19.81
C ASP A 206 -8.62 -8.79 -19.15
N ALA A 207 -8.83 -8.50 -17.86
CA ALA A 207 -9.88 -9.07 -17.03
C ALA A 207 -10.20 -8.09 -15.90
N ASN A 208 -11.47 -8.13 -15.45
CA ASN A 208 -11.99 -7.25 -14.41
C ASN A 208 -12.08 -7.98 -13.06
N GLU A 209 -11.11 -7.77 -12.17
CA GLU A 209 -11.10 -8.43 -10.85
C GLU A 209 -12.28 -8.00 -9.94
N GLY A 210 -13.03 -6.97 -10.34
CA GLY A 210 -14.23 -6.50 -9.64
C GLY A 210 -15.39 -7.50 -9.61
N SER A 211 -15.38 -8.53 -10.48
CA SER A 211 -16.33 -9.65 -10.45
C SER A 211 -15.63 -10.97 -10.10
N TYR A 212 -16.37 -11.96 -9.61
CA TYR A 212 -15.80 -13.28 -9.30
C TYR A 212 -15.27 -13.98 -10.54
N GLU A 213 -15.99 -13.92 -11.66
CA GLU A 213 -15.58 -14.47 -12.95
C GLU A 213 -14.29 -13.79 -13.45
N GLY A 214 -14.24 -12.46 -13.46
CA GLY A 214 -13.07 -11.74 -13.94
C GLY A 214 -11.85 -11.89 -13.03
N LEU A 215 -12.04 -12.11 -11.72
CA LEU A 215 -10.94 -12.49 -10.82
C LEU A 215 -10.38 -13.89 -11.15
N ILE A 216 -11.26 -14.87 -11.42
CA ILE A 216 -10.83 -16.22 -11.85
C ILE A 216 -10.05 -16.12 -13.17
N ASP A 217 -10.53 -15.30 -14.10
CA ASP A 217 -9.82 -15.02 -15.36
C ASP A 217 -8.47 -14.35 -15.12
N CYS A 218 -8.36 -13.41 -14.16
CA CYS A 218 -7.09 -12.81 -13.78
C CYS A 218 -6.08 -13.87 -13.30
N VAL A 219 -6.51 -14.80 -12.45
CA VAL A 219 -5.66 -15.91 -11.97
C VAL A 219 -5.24 -16.80 -13.14
N ALA A 220 -6.18 -17.19 -14.01
CA ALA A 220 -5.88 -18.01 -15.18
C ALA A 220 -4.90 -17.33 -16.16
N LEU A 221 -5.10 -16.04 -16.43
CA LEU A 221 -4.23 -15.23 -17.28
C LEU A 221 -2.83 -15.07 -16.68
N LEU A 222 -2.73 -14.82 -15.36
CA LEU A 222 -1.46 -14.72 -14.66
C LEU A 222 -0.69 -16.04 -14.74
N ARG A 223 -1.35 -17.17 -14.46
CA ARG A 223 -0.78 -18.51 -14.57
C ARG A 223 -0.25 -18.80 -15.97
N LYS A 224 -1.04 -18.49 -16.99
CA LYS A 224 -0.65 -18.62 -18.40
C LYS A 224 0.58 -17.77 -18.73
N ARG A 225 0.65 -16.52 -18.24
CA ARG A 225 1.81 -15.64 -18.44
C ARG A 225 3.06 -16.16 -17.76
N LEU A 226 2.93 -16.72 -16.57
CA LEU A 226 4.04 -17.28 -15.81
C LEU A 226 4.44 -18.69 -16.26
N ASN A 227 3.76 -19.25 -17.28
CA ASN A 227 3.96 -20.60 -17.79
C ASN A 227 3.89 -21.65 -16.66
N MET A 228 2.85 -21.56 -15.83
CA MET A 228 2.64 -22.43 -14.67
C MET A 228 1.46 -23.39 -14.91
N PRO A 229 1.73 -24.69 -15.14
CA PRO A 229 0.69 -25.72 -15.24
C PRO A 229 -0.07 -25.89 -13.92
N ASP A 230 -1.17 -26.65 -13.94
CA ASP A 230 -2.00 -26.89 -12.74
C ASP A 230 -1.23 -27.58 -11.62
N GLU A 231 -0.33 -28.50 -11.96
CA GLU A 231 0.50 -29.27 -11.03
C GLU A 231 1.44 -28.35 -10.22
N ASP A 232 2.24 -27.51 -10.90
CA ASP A 232 3.14 -26.54 -10.28
C ASP A 232 2.39 -25.47 -9.45
N TRP A 233 1.18 -25.11 -9.91
CA TRP A 233 0.33 -24.15 -9.19
C TRP A 233 -0.23 -24.77 -7.91
N ALA A 234 -0.63 -26.04 -7.95
CA ALA A 234 -1.21 -26.78 -6.84
C ALA A 234 -0.21 -27.04 -5.69
N GLU A 235 1.08 -27.09 -5.99
CA GLU A 235 2.12 -27.53 -5.05
C GLU A 235 2.34 -26.58 -3.86
N HIS A 236 2.23 -25.27 -4.08
CA HIS A 236 2.63 -24.26 -3.10
C HIS A 236 1.50 -23.27 -2.79
N LEU A 237 1.34 -22.99 -1.49
CA LEU A 237 0.52 -21.89 -0.98
C LEU A 237 1.19 -20.56 -1.34
N ARG A 238 0.43 -19.63 -1.92
CA ARG A 238 0.94 -18.32 -2.35
C ARG A 238 0.06 -17.21 -1.83
N VAL A 239 0.69 -16.17 -1.30
CA VAL A 239 -0.06 -14.96 -0.93
C VAL A 239 -0.64 -14.32 -2.18
N ALA A 240 -1.95 -14.10 -2.15
CA ALA A 240 -2.68 -13.34 -3.16
C ALA A 240 -3.02 -11.98 -2.55
N ALA A 241 -2.32 -10.95 -3.00
CA ALA A 241 -2.36 -9.61 -2.44
C ALA A 241 -3.23 -8.66 -3.28
N GLY A 242 -3.93 -7.76 -2.62
CA GLY A 242 -4.73 -6.71 -3.26
C GLY A 242 -5.41 -5.81 -2.24
N ASP A 243 -6.29 -4.94 -2.73
CA ASP A 243 -7.15 -4.11 -1.88
C ASP A 243 -8.26 -4.95 -1.20
N TYR A 244 -9.05 -4.33 -0.31
CA TYR A 244 -10.13 -5.04 0.39
C TYR A 244 -11.11 -5.73 -0.59
N LEU A 245 -11.48 -5.05 -1.69
CA LEU A 245 -12.49 -5.57 -2.61
C LEU A 245 -11.98 -6.82 -3.33
N THR A 246 -10.73 -6.78 -3.80
CA THR A 246 -10.04 -7.92 -4.41
C THR A 246 -10.01 -9.11 -3.47
N ILE A 247 -9.59 -8.89 -2.23
CA ILE A 247 -9.44 -9.96 -1.24
C ILE A 247 -10.80 -10.53 -0.81
N ARG A 248 -11.83 -9.69 -0.69
CA ARG A 248 -13.21 -10.13 -0.50
C ARG A 248 -13.66 -11.02 -1.66
N ASN A 249 -13.36 -10.63 -2.90
CA ASN A 249 -13.71 -11.39 -4.09
C ASN A 249 -12.96 -12.74 -4.16
N ILE A 250 -11.68 -12.80 -3.78
CA ILE A 250 -10.93 -14.08 -3.70
C ILE A 250 -11.59 -15.03 -2.71
N ARG A 251 -11.91 -14.54 -1.50
CA ARG A 251 -12.59 -15.38 -0.49
C ARG A 251 -13.98 -15.82 -0.94
N GLY A 252 -14.72 -14.94 -1.64
CA GLY A 252 -16.01 -15.27 -2.23
C GLY A 252 -15.90 -16.36 -3.30
N ALA A 253 -14.91 -16.26 -4.18
CA ALA A 253 -14.63 -17.25 -5.21
C ALA A 253 -14.24 -18.61 -4.60
N GLN A 254 -13.36 -18.62 -3.59
CA GLN A 254 -13.00 -19.84 -2.83
C GLN A 254 -14.25 -20.49 -2.20
N TYR A 255 -15.14 -19.70 -1.59
CA TYR A 255 -16.36 -20.21 -0.98
C TYR A 255 -17.32 -20.84 -2.03
N LEU A 256 -17.56 -20.16 -3.15
CA LEU A 256 -18.45 -20.67 -4.19
C LEU A 256 -17.90 -21.92 -4.88
N ARG A 257 -16.57 -22.04 -4.94
CA ARG A 257 -15.87 -23.14 -5.60
C ARG A 257 -15.42 -24.24 -4.66
N GLN A 258 -15.80 -24.22 -3.38
CA GLN A 258 -15.32 -25.21 -2.39
C GLN A 258 -15.61 -26.68 -2.74
N TYR A 259 -16.53 -26.94 -3.67
CA TYR A 259 -16.90 -28.29 -4.13
C TYR A 259 -16.27 -28.69 -5.47
N GLU A 260 -15.43 -27.83 -6.07
CA GLU A 260 -14.70 -28.18 -7.29
C GLU A 260 -13.73 -29.35 -7.04
N PRO A 261 -13.48 -30.22 -8.03
CA PRO A 261 -12.72 -31.46 -7.82
C PRO A 261 -11.25 -31.19 -7.51
N SER A 262 -10.61 -30.23 -8.17
CA SER A 262 -9.19 -29.94 -7.97
C SER A 262 -8.94 -28.76 -7.02
N ALA A 263 -7.84 -28.81 -6.24
CA ALA A 263 -7.43 -27.72 -5.36
C ALA A 263 -7.16 -26.41 -6.13
N THR A 264 -6.70 -26.53 -7.38
CA THR A 264 -6.48 -25.40 -8.28
C THR A 264 -7.78 -24.71 -8.67
N GLU A 265 -8.84 -25.47 -8.99
CA GLU A 265 -10.16 -24.90 -9.29
C GLU A 265 -10.84 -24.32 -8.05
N ARG A 266 -10.64 -24.93 -6.88
CA ARG A 266 -11.10 -24.36 -5.59
C ARG A 266 -10.36 -23.09 -5.19
N LEU A 267 -9.24 -22.77 -5.84
CA LEU A 267 -8.33 -21.68 -5.50
C LEU A 267 -7.74 -21.83 -4.09
N ASP A 268 -7.60 -23.06 -3.60
CA ASP A 268 -7.13 -23.40 -2.24
C ASP A 268 -5.67 -22.98 -2.01
N THR A 269 -4.89 -22.87 -3.07
CA THR A 269 -3.48 -22.46 -3.02
C THR A 269 -3.30 -20.95 -2.84
N LEU A 270 -4.37 -20.18 -2.85
CA LEU A 270 -4.33 -18.74 -2.61
C LEU A 270 -4.51 -18.45 -1.13
N LEU A 271 -3.57 -17.71 -0.55
CA LEU A 271 -3.68 -17.11 0.77
C LEU A 271 -4.04 -15.62 0.64
N PRO A 272 -5.33 -15.24 0.73
CA PRO A 272 -5.75 -13.85 0.56
C PRO A 272 -5.14 -12.91 1.61
N GLN A 273 -4.60 -11.77 1.17
CA GLN A 273 -4.03 -10.73 2.03
C GLN A 273 -4.40 -9.32 1.58
N SER A 274 -5.16 -8.61 2.42
CA SER A 274 -5.42 -7.19 2.20
C SER A 274 -4.16 -6.39 2.50
N GLN A 275 -3.83 -5.47 1.60
CA GLN A 275 -2.59 -4.71 1.64
C GLN A 275 -2.74 -3.36 2.34
N LEU A 276 -1.61 -2.85 2.87
CA LEU A 276 -1.59 -1.85 3.93
C LEU A 276 -1.87 -0.41 3.47
N PHE A 277 -1.56 -0.04 2.22
CA PHE A 277 -1.76 1.33 1.75
C PHE A 277 -3.24 1.72 1.77
N HIS A 278 -4.12 0.80 1.38
CA HIS A 278 -5.56 1.05 1.41
C HIS A 278 -6.13 1.19 2.83
N PHE A 279 -5.54 0.55 3.84
CA PHE A 279 -5.90 0.82 5.25
C PHE A 279 -5.46 2.21 5.67
N ALA A 280 -4.26 2.63 5.28
CA ALA A 280 -3.79 4.00 5.56
C ALA A 280 -4.69 5.04 4.89
N MET A 281 -5.11 4.80 3.64
CA MET A 281 -6.07 5.66 2.94
C MET A 281 -7.39 5.74 3.69
N ARG A 282 -7.93 4.60 4.13
CA ARG A 282 -9.19 4.58 4.88
C ARG A 282 -9.06 5.28 6.24
N ALA A 283 -7.95 5.07 6.95
CA ALA A 283 -7.69 5.75 8.21
C ALA A 283 -7.59 7.26 8.03
N ALA A 284 -6.91 7.74 6.99
CA ALA A 284 -6.84 9.17 6.70
C ALA A 284 -8.23 9.75 6.36
N ASP A 285 -9.05 9.04 5.60
CA ASP A 285 -10.44 9.45 5.30
C ASP A 285 -11.29 9.51 6.58
N VAL A 286 -11.22 8.48 7.43
CA VAL A 286 -11.94 8.44 8.71
C VAL A 286 -11.53 9.58 9.64
N ILE A 287 -10.22 9.78 9.85
CA ILE A 287 -9.73 10.89 10.70
C ILE A 287 -10.18 12.22 10.12
N HIS A 288 -10.12 12.37 8.80
CA HIS A 288 -10.57 13.60 8.15
C HIS A 288 -12.07 13.84 8.32
N SER A 289 -12.91 12.81 8.19
CA SER A 289 -14.37 12.93 8.31
C SER A 289 -14.82 13.18 9.75
N GLU A 290 -14.26 12.44 10.71
CA GLU A 290 -14.66 12.53 12.12
C GLU A 290 -14.17 13.84 12.76
N HIS A 291 -13.01 14.36 12.34
CA HIS A 291 -12.45 15.61 12.84
C HIS A 291 -12.64 16.81 11.92
N LEU A 292 -13.49 16.69 10.87
CA LEU A 292 -13.70 17.78 9.92
C LEU A 292 -14.22 19.02 10.65
N GLY A 293 -15.25 18.85 11.47
CA GLY A 293 -15.88 19.89 12.30
C GLY A 293 -16.36 21.13 11.53
N ASP A 294 -16.95 22.07 12.27
CA ASP A 294 -17.36 23.38 11.76
C ASP A 294 -16.28 24.41 12.06
N SER A 295 -15.80 25.16 11.06
CA SER A 295 -14.66 26.08 11.24
C SER A 295 -14.97 27.29 12.12
N VAL A 296 -16.25 27.65 12.26
CA VAL A 296 -16.69 28.82 13.05
C VAL A 296 -16.86 28.45 14.51
N ASN A 297 -17.52 27.32 14.78
CA ASN A 297 -17.90 26.91 16.13
C ASN A 297 -16.88 26.00 16.80
N ASP A 298 -16.02 25.33 16.03
CA ASP A 298 -15.00 24.43 16.55
C ASP A 298 -13.59 24.86 16.07
N PRO A 299 -12.88 25.66 16.87
CA PRO A 299 -11.51 26.06 16.59
C PRO A 299 -10.51 24.88 16.50
N GLY A 300 -10.87 23.73 17.09
CA GLY A 300 -10.09 22.49 17.07
C GLY A 300 -10.35 21.63 15.84
N SER A 301 -11.23 22.05 14.93
CA SER A 301 -11.60 21.28 13.74
C SER A 301 -10.51 21.28 12.65
N LEU A 302 -10.51 20.23 11.81
CA LEU A 302 -9.66 20.19 10.61
C LEU A 302 -10.12 21.21 9.55
N SER A 303 -11.40 21.56 9.51
CA SER A 303 -11.92 22.65 8.67
C SER A 303 -11.24 23.99 9.03
N ARG A 304 -11.13 24.32 10.33
CA ARG A 304 -10.44 25.52 10.77
C ARG A 304 -8.95 25.50 10.40
N GLN A 305 -8.28 24.38 10.61
CA GLN A 305 -6.87 24.19 10.22
C GLN A 305 -6.67 24.36 8.71
N LYS A 306 -7.57 23.81 7.90
CA LYS A 306 -7.55 23.93 6.43
C LYS A 306 -7.66 25.39 5.98
N GLU A 307 -8.55 26.17 6.61
CA GLU A 307 -8.70 27.62 6.35
C GLU A 307 -7.42 28.39 6.71
N LEU A 308 -6.87 28.16 7.91
CA LEU A 308 -5.65 28.82 8.39
C LEU A 308 -4.43 28.52 7.50
N LEU A 309 -4.37 27.32 6.93
CA LEU A 309 -3.29 26.88 6.03
C LEU A 309 -3.55 27.22 4.56
N HIS A 310 -4.67 27.88 4.24
CA HIS A 310 -5.10 28.20 2.86
C HIS A 310 -5.10 26.99 1.91
N ARG A 311 -5.51 25.81 2.40
CA ARG A 311 -5.51 24.58 1.60
C ARG A 311 -6.79 24.44 0.77
N SER A 312 -6.62 24.22 -0.53
CA SER A 312 -7.72 24.04 -1.50
C SER A 312 -7.81 22.58 -1.96
N TYR A 313 -8.55 21.74 -1.24
CA TYR A 313 -8.96 20.42 -1.72
C TYR A 313 -10.40 20.12 -1.28
N ASP A 314 -11.08 19.26 -2.05
CA ASP A 314 -12.46 18.84 -1.79
C ASP A 314 -12.48 17.95 -0.54
N VAL A 315 -13.21 18.41 0.48
CA VAL A 315 -13.37 17.68 1.75
C VAL A 315 -14.25 16.44 1.61
N ASN A 316 -15.04 16.33 0.55
CA ASN A 316 -15.87 15.16 0.25
C ASN A 316 -15.16 14.14 -0.65
N LYS A 317 -14.07 14.55 -1.31
CA LYS A 317 -13.22 13.71 -2.15
C LYS A 317 -11.78 13.90 -1.73
N VAL A 318 -11.49 13.42 -0.53
CA VAL A 318 -10.22 13.64 0.13
C VAL A 318 -9.11 12.92 -0.64
N ASP A 319 -8.24 13.69 -1.28
CA ASP A 319 -6.98 13.19 -1.80
C ASP A 319 -6.08 12.74 -0.65
N TYR A 320 -5.59 11.50 -0.69
CA TYR A 320 -4.85 10.88 0.41
C TYR A 320 -3.61 11.70 0.81
N ALA A 321 -2.87 12.24 -0.16
CA ALA A 321 -1.67 13.01 0.12
C ALA A 321 -1.99 14.31 0.87
N ASN A 322 -3.04 15.02 0.44
CA ASN A 322 -3.52 16.21 1.11
C ASN A 322 -4.06 15.91 2.52
N ALA A 323 -4.89 14.87 2.69
CA ALA A 323 -5.42 14.45 3.99
C ALA A 323 -4.30 14.16 4.98
N LYS A 324 -3.38 13.27 4.59
CA LYS A 324 -2.23 12.87 5.38
C LYS A 324 -1.39 14.07 5.80
N SER A 325 -1.15 15.00 4.88
CA SER A 325 -0.43 16.24 5.17
C SER A 325 -1.19 17.11 6.17
N THR A 326 -2.52 17.21 6.07
CA THR A 326 -3.35 18.05 6.97
C THR A 326 -3.35 17.46 8.37
N ILE A 327 -3.57 16.14 8.49
CA ILE A 327 -3.55 15.41 9.75
C ILE A 327 -2.19 15.61 10.44
N ARG A 328 -1.08 15.37 9.73
CA ARG A 328 0.27 15.54 10.29
C ARG A 328 0.57 16.97 10.70
N HIS A 329 0.22 17.97 9.88
CA HIS A 329 0.44 19.38 10.25
C HIS A 329 -0.38 19.78 11.49
N SER A 330 -1.66 19.41 11.55
CA SER A 330 -2.53 19.67 12.71
C SER A 330 -1.99 18.99 13.97
N LEU A 331 -1.50 17.74 13.85
CA LEU A 331 -0.90 17.02 14.97
C LEU A 331 0.37 17.72 15.49
N ILE A 332 1.31 18.05 14.60
CA ILE A 332 2.55 18.75 14.96
C ILE A 332 2.23 20.09 15.64
N ALA A 333 1.28 20.87 15.09
CA ALA A 333 0.88 22.13 15.67
C ALA A 333 0.32 21.97 17.10
N ARG A 334 -0.51 20.94 17.34
CA ARG A 334 -1.05 20.64 18.68
C ARG A 334 0.03 20.17 19.64
N ILE A 335 0.96 19.32 19.21
CA ILE A 335 2.10 18.89 20.02
C ILE A 335 2.96 20.09 20.44
N LEU A 336 3.23 21.02 19.53
CA LEU A 336 4.02 22.22 19.82
C LEU A 336 3.28 23.22 20.71
N HIS A 337 1.95 23.29 20.60
CA HIS A 337 1.12 24.15 21.45
C HIS A 337 0.98 23.60 22.87
N SER A 338 0.82 22.28 23.01
CA SER A 338 0.71 21.60 24.28
C SER A 338 2.08 21.55 24.99
N LYS A 339 2.29 22.46 25.95
CA LYS A 339 3.47 22.45 26.84
C LYS A 339 3.58 21.21 27.75
N LYS A 340 2.65 20.25 27.64
CA LYS A 340 2.49 19.10 28.55
C LYS A 340 2.29 17.79 27.76
N LEU A 341 2.93 16.74 28.26
CA LEU A 341 3.21 15.43 27.62
C LEU A 341 1.99 14.56 27.29
N VAL A 342 2.23 13.54 26.44
CA VAL A 342 1.33 12.46 25.96
C VAL A 342 0.33 11.96 27.01
N ARG A 343 0.77 11.71 28.24
CA ARG A 343 -0.09 11.17 29.31
C ARG A 343 -1.27 12.07 29.72
N GLN A 344 -1.20 13.37 29.42
CA GLN A 344 -2.28 14.32 29.72
C GLN A 344 -3.14 14.68 28.50
N TYR A 345 -2.68 14.40 27.27
CA TYR A 345 -3.33 14.90 26.04
C TYR A 345 -3.50 13.87 24.91
N ALA A 346 -3.14 12.61 25.13
CA ALA A 346 -3.25 11.55 24.14
C ALA A 346 -3.82 10.25 24.73
N THR A 347 -4.74 10.35 25.69
CA THR A 347 -5.46 9.18 26.25
C THR A 347 -6.97 9.42 26.21
N ALA A 348 -7.76 8.37 25.94
CA ALA A 348 -9.22 8.48 25.88
C ALA A 348 -9.81 9.04 27.17
N ARG A 349 -9.28 8.59 28.32
CA ARG A 349 -9.67 9.09 29.66
C ARG A 349 -9.47 10.60 29.82
N ALA A 350 -8.42 11.18 29.24
CA ALA A 350 -8.19 12.62 29.31
C ALA A 350 -9.23 13.39 28.47
N ALA A 351 -9.66 12.84 27.33
CA ALA A 351 -10.72 13.42 26.52
C ALA A 351 -12.08 13.35 27.23
N GLU A 352 -12.40 12.20 27.85
CA GLU A 352 -13.60 12.02 28.67
C GLU A 352 -13.65 13.01 29.83
N GLN A 353 -12.53 13.22 30.54
CA GLN A 353 -12.43 14.20 31.63
C GLN A 353 -12.64 15.65 31.15
N ALA A 354 -12.13 16.01 29.97
CA ALA A 354 -12.36 17.33 29.40
C ALA A 354 -13.84 17.53 29.03
N GLN A 355 -14.47 16.50 28.47
CA GLN A 355 -15.89 16.50 28.14
C GLN A 355 -16.78 16.58 29.39
N GLU A 356 -16.45 15.83 30.45
CA GLU A 356 -17.11 15.92 31.76
C GLU A 356 -16.97 17.33 32.38
N ALA A 357 -15.87 18.02 32.10
CA ALA A 357 -15.65 19.41 32.51
C ALA A 357 -16.33 20.46 31.60
N GLY A 358 -16.99 20.04 30.52
CA GLY A 358 -17.64 20.91 29.54
C GLY A 358 -16.69 21.60 28.55
N ASP A 359 -15.44 21.15 28.45
CA ASP A 359 -14.46 21.64 27.46
C ASP A 359 -14.44 20.72 26.23
N ASP A 360 -15.49 20.82 25.41
CA ASP A 360 -15.66 20.00 24.20
C ASP A 360 -14.54 20.25 23.17
N VAL A 361 -13.95 21.46 23.15
CA VAL A 361 -12.86 21.79 22.24
C VAL A 361 -11.58 21.06 22.63
N LEU A 362 -11.26 21.01 23.93
CA LEU A 362 -10.14 20.23 24.43
C LEU A 362 -10.37 18.74 24.24
N ALA A 363 -11.58 18.24 24.54
CA ALA A 363 -11.93 16.83 24.35
C ALA A 363 -11.74 16.42 22.88
N HIS A 364 -12.31 17.18 21.94
CA HIS A 364 -12.11 16.96 20.50
C HIS A 364 -10.62 16.98 20.13
N SER A 365 -9.86 17.91 20.71
CA SER A 365 -8.44 18.00 20.42
C SER A 365 -7.65 16.77 20.87
N ILE A 366 -7.97 16.22 22.03
CA ILE A 366 -7.35 14.99 22.56
C ILE A 366 -7.71 13.78 21.67
N TYR A 367 -8.99 13.64 21.28
CA TYR A 367 -9.40 12.56 20.37
C TYR A 367 -8.64 12.63 19.03
N PHE A 368 -8.53 13.82 18.45
CA PHE A 368 -7.75 14.01 17.22
C PHE A 368 -6.27 13.62 17.40
N ILE A 369 -5.65 13.99 18.52
CA ILE A 369 -4.24 13.65 18.80
C ILE A 369 -4.05 12.14 18.86
N ILE A 370 -4.96 11.41 19.53
CA ILE A 370 -4.92 9.95 19.65
C ILE A 370 -4.97 9.30 18.26
N ASP A 371 -5.95 9.68 17.44
CA ASP A 371 -6.16 9.06 16.13
C ASP A 371 -5.05 9.42 15.15
N ALA A 372 -4.56 10.66 15.19
CA ALA A 372 -3.43 11.10 14.38
C ALA A 372 -2.10 10.43 14.80
N LEU A 373 -1.85 10.22 16.09
CA LEU A 373 -0.69 9.48 16.58
C LEU A 373 -0.77 8.00 16.20
N ARG A 374 -1.94 7.37 16.30
CA ARG A 374 -2.18 5.99 15.86
C ARG A 374 -1.92 5.84 14.35
N PHE A 375 -2.35 6.81 13.55
CA PHE A 375 -2.04 6.86 12.12
C PHE A 375 -0.54 7.02 11.86
N CYS A 376 0.14 7.91 12.59
CA CYS A 376 1.60 8.07 12.46
C CYS A 376 2.36 6.81 12.89
N GLU A 377 1.89 6.09 13.91
CA GLU A 377 2.44 4.82 14.36
C GLU A 377 2.33 3.75 13.28
N PHE A 378 1.18 3.63 12.63
CA PHE A 378 1.01 2.74 11.47
C PHE A 378 2.03 3.05 10.37
N GLU A 379 2.17 4.32 10.00
CA GLU A 379 3.10 4.72 8.95
C GLU A 379 4.56 4.47 9.33
N SER A 380 4.90 4.68 10.61
CA SER A 380 6.21 4.34 11.15
C SER A 380 6.45 2.84 11.07
N ALA A 381 5.51 2.00 11.52
CA ALA A 381 5.60 0.55 11.46
C ALA A 381 5.79 0.05 10.02
N VAL A 382 5.04 0.61 9.06
CA VAL A 382 5.19 0.31 7.63
C VAL A 382 6.58 0.69 7.12
N SER A 383 7.08 1.88 7.46
CA SER A 383 8.40 2.33 6.98
C SER A 383 9.57 1.48 7.51
N HIS A 384 9.38 0.83 8.66
CA HIS A 384 10.36 -0.07 9.28
C HIS A 384 10.08 -1.56 8.98
N GLY A 385 9.02 -1.87 8.24
CA GLY A 385 8.65 -3.25 7.91
C GLY A 385 8.33 -4.09 9.15
N ASP A 386 7.72 -3.51 10.19
CA ASP A 386 7.39 -4.19 11.44
C ASP A 386 5.91 -4.60 11.45
N ALA A 387 5.65 -5.85 11.05
CA ALA A 387 4.30 -6.40 10.98
C ALA A 387 3.63 -6.52 12.36
N GLY A 388 4.42 -6.78 13.41
CA GLY A 388 3.90 -6.89 14.77
C GLY A 388 3.26 -5.58 15.24
N ARG A 389 3.93 -4.45 15.00
CA ARG A 389 3.39 -3.11 15.28
C ARG A 389 2.14 -2.80 14.46
N VAL A 390 2.16 -3.16 13.17
CA VAL A 390 0.98 -3.03 12.29
C VAL A 390 -0.22 -3.79 12.88
N LEU A 391 -0.04 -5.02 13.34
CA LEU A 391 -1.12 -5.83 13.92
C LEU A 391 -1.71 -5.18 15.19
N ILE A 392 -0.89 -4.57 16.05
CA ILE A 392 -1.39 -3.81 17.21
C ILE A 392 -2.29 -2.67 16.74
N VAL A 393 -1.86 -1.86 15.78
CA VAL A 393 -2.68 -0.77 15.22
C VAL A 393 -4.00 -1.31 14.66
N LEU A 394 -3.97 -2.44 13.94
CA LEU A 394 -5.18 -3.05 13.38
C LEU A 394 -6.19 -3.48 14.45
N LYS A 395 -5.77 -3.81 15.67
CA LYS A 395 -6.70 -4.08 16.80
C LYS A 395 -7.53 -2.84 17.12
N TYR A 396 -6.90 -1.68 17.24
CA TYR A 396 -7.61 -0.41 17.49
C TYR A 396 -8.45 0.01 16.28
N TRP A 397 -7.89 -0.05 15.07
CA TRP A 397 -8.61 0.30 13.85
C TRP A 397 -9.83 -0.58 13.58
N ALA A 398 -9.87 -1.83 14.06
CA ALA A 398 -11.08 -2.64 14.00
C ALA A 398 -12.28 -1.94 14.69
N PHE A 399 -12.04 -1.25 15.81
CA PHE A 399 -13.07 -0.50 16.55
C PHE A 399 -13.25 0.91 15.99
N ASP A 400 -12.16 1.62 15.69
CA ASP A 400 -12.22 2.98 15.13
C ASP A 400 -13.01 2.98 13.81
N PHE A 401 -12.71 2.06 12.90
CA PHE A 401 -13.44 1.91 11.65
C PHE A 401 -14.88 1.46 11.86
N ARG A 402 -15.16 0.67 12.91
CA ARG A 402 -16.54 0.27 13.21
C ARG A 402 -17.36 1.48 13.66
N GLY A 403 -16.81 2.31 14.54
CA GLY A 403 -17.41 3.56 15.02
C GLY A 403 -17.64 4.57 13.90
N ALA A 404 -16.62 4.80 13.07
CA ALA A 404 -16.66 5.70 11.91
C ALA A 404 -17.38 5.12 10.67
N ARG A 405 -18.32 4.18 10.87
CA ARG A 405 -19.17 3.57 9.82
C ARG A 405 -18.41 2.93 8.64
N SER A 406 -17.13 2.63 8.83
CA SER A 406 -16.22 2.01 7.85
C SER A 406 -16.22 0.49 8.00
N HIS A 407 -17.42 -0.11 7.99
CA HIS A 407 -17.66 -1.50 8.38
C HIS A 407 -16.86 -2.55 7.58
N ASN A 408 -16.58 -2.26 6.31
CA ASN A 408 -15.78 -3.11 5.44
C ASN A 408 -14.36 -3.29 6.00
N TYR A 409 -13.68 -2.18 6.29
CA TYR A 409 -12.32 -2.21 6.83
C TYR A 409 -12.27 -2.65 8.29
N ALA A 410 -13.31 -2.37 9.08
CA ALA A 410 -13.44 -2.91 10.44
C ALA A 410 -13.47 -4.45 10.42
N ARG A 411 -14.30 -5.03 9.55
CA ARG A 411 -14.40 -6.48 9.36
C ARG A 411 -13.08 -7.06 8.82
N GLU A 412 -12.41 -6.34 7.94
CA GLU A 412 -11.13 -6.79 7.39
C GLU A 412 -10.01 -6.79 8.43
N CYS A 413 -9.94 -5.79 9.31
CA CYS A 413 -9.01 -5.80 10.46
C CYS A 413 -9.24 -7.05 11.32
N ALA A 414 -10.50 -7.33 11.67
CA ALA A 414 -10.86 -8.52 12.45
C ALA A 414 -10.51 -9.82 11.72
N GLU A 415 -10.71 -9.90 10.41
CA GLU A 415 -10.32 -11.06 9.61
C GLU A 415 -8.81 -11.27 9.61
N ILE A 416 -8.02 -10.20 9.49
CA ILE A 416 -6.55 -10.28 9.53
C ILE A 416 -6.08 -10.80 10.89
N LEU A 417 -6.60 -10.24 11.98
CA LEU A 417 -6.22 -10.61 13.35
C LEU A 417 -6.58 -12.07 13.67
N LEU A 418 -7.80 -12.49 13.33
CA LEU A 418 -8.24 -13.87 13.55
C LEU A 418 -7.50 -14.87 12.67
N ARG A 419 -7.18 -14.49 11.43
CA ARG A 419 -6.37 -15.33 10.54
C ARG A 419 -4.96 -15.49 11.09
N TRP A 420 -4.33 -14.41 11.51
CA TRP A 420 -3.02 -14.42 12.15
C TRP A 420 -3.00 -15.38 13.34
N LYS A 421 -4.02 -15.29 14.22
CA LYS A 421 -4.10 -16.11 15.43
C LYS A 421 -4.40 -17.59 15.15
N TYR A 422 -5.41 -17.89 14.33
CA TYR A 422 -5.99 -19.24 14.24
C TYR A 422 -5.67 -20.02 12.96
N LYS A 423 -5.29 -19.33 11.88
CA LYS A 423 -5.20 -19.93 10.53
C LYS A 423 -3.80 -19.91 9.91
N LEU A 424 -2.79 -19.45 10.64
CA LEU A 424 -1.41 -19.39 10.16
C LEU A 424 -0.46 -20.02 11.19
N THR A 425 0.41 -20.90 10.73
CA THR A 425 1.59 -21.35 11.49
C THR A 425 2.62 -20.21 11.58
N GLU A 426 3.62 -20.34 12.45
CA GLU A 426 4.70 -19.35 12.56
C GLU A 426 5.44 -19.12 11.23
N PRO A 427 5.85 -20.15 10.46
CA PRO A 427 6.40 -19.95 9.11
C PRO A 427 5.45 -19.19 8.18
N MET A 428 4.16 -19.50 8.20
CA MET A 428 3.16 -18.79 7.38
C MET A 428 3.01 -17.33 7.79
N ARG A 429 3.10 -17.01 9.09
CA ARG A 429 3.09 -15.63 9.60
C ARG A 429 4.30 -14.85 9.11
N GLU A 430 5.49 -15.45 9.06
CA GLU A 430 6.68 -14.80 8.50
C GLU A 430 6.50 -14.48 7.02
N MET A 431 6.02 -15.45 6.23
CA MET A 431 5.71 -15.24 4.81
C MET A 431 4.68 -14.11 4.62
N TRP A 432 3.59 -14.17 5.37
CA TRP A 432 2.48 -13.23 5.27
C TRP A 432 2.90 -11.83 5.74
N ALA A 433 3.69 -11.72 6.80
CA ALA A 433 4.29 -10.47 7.22
C ALA A 433 5.20 -9.87 6.13
N ALA A 434 6.05 -10.71 5.51
CA ALA A 434 6.97 -10.26 4.47
C ALA A 434 6.25 -9.75 3.21
N SER A 435 5.08 -10.30 2.86
CA SER A 435 4.33 -9.89 1.67
C SER A 435 3.63 -8.53 1.79
N TRP A 436 3.53 -7.95 3.00
CA TRP A 436 3.00 -6.60 3.17
C TRP A 436 3.96 -5.49 2.72
N PHE A 437 5.26 -5.77 2.61
CA PHE A 437 6.27 -4.73 2.46
C PHE A 437 7.17 -4.93 1.24
N VAL A 438 7.55 -3.81 0.64
CA VAL A 438 8.54 -3.70 -0.44
C VAL A 438 9.59 -2.67 -0.03
N ASN A 439 10.87 -3.01 -0.19
CA ASN A 439 11.99 -2.09 0.01
C ASN A 439 12.86 -2.05 -1.25
N ARG A 440 12.74 -0.96 -2.02
CA ARG A 440 13.48 -0.81 -3.29
C ARG A 440 14.97 -0.54 -3.10
N TRP A 441 15.38 -0.09 -1.92
CA TRP A 441 16.73 0.41 -1.68
C TRP A 441 17.54 -0.48 -0.74
N GLY A 442 16.91 -1.44 -0.07
CA GLY A 442 17.56 -2.25 0.96
C GLY A 442 18.08 -1.40 2.12
N LYS A 443 17.30 -0.39 2.53
CA LYS A 443 17.68 0.55 3.60
C LYS A 443 16.66 0.55 4.73
N PRO A 444 17.08 0.64 6.00
CA PRO A 444 16.17 0.86 7.13
C PRO A 444 15.27 2.08 6.91
N GLY A 445 14.02 2.03 7.37
CA GLY A 445 13.07 3.15 7.26
C GLY A 445 12.59 3.44 5.84
N ARG A 446 12.86 2.57 4.86
CA ARG A 446 12.52 2.75 3.43
C ARG A 446 11.57 1.68 2.88
N PHE A 447 10.92 0.92 3.76
CA PHE A 447 9.84 0.05 3.35
C PHE A 447 8.60 0.87 2.95
N ILE A 448 7.86 0.33 1.98
CA ILE A 448 6.53 0.79 1.59
C ILE A 448 5.59 -0.40 1.56
N ALA A 449 4.29 -0.15 1.65
CA ALA A 449 3.29 -1.20 1.45
C ALA A 449 3.35 -1.77 0.01
N SER A 450 3.12 -3.07 -0.16
CA SER A 450 3.20 -3.73 -1.46
C SER A 450 2.17 -3.21 -2.48
N ASP A 451 0.97 -2.83 -2.03
CA ASP A 451 -0.04 -2.20 -2.88
C ASP A 451 0.32 -0.76 -3.28
N LEU A 452 1.02 0.00 -2.43
CA LEU A 452 1.59 1.28 -2.85
C LEU A 452 2.65 1.11 -3.96
N TYR A 453 3.41 0.01 -3.94
CA TYR A 453 4.30 -0.32 -5.05
C TYR A 453 3.51 -0.56 -6.34
N LEU A 454 2.40 -1.30 -6.28
CA LEU A 454 1.56 -1.58 -7.45
C LEU A 454 0.83 -0.32 -7.95
N GLU A 455 0.34 0.54 -7.07
CA GLU A 455 -0.32 1.80 -7.47
C GLU A 455 0.66 2.74 -8.21
N GLN A 456 1.94 2.73 -7.82
CA GLN A 456 2.97 3.43 -8.59
C GLN A 456 3.16 2.84 -9.99
N LEU A 457 3.00 1.53 -10.17
CA LEU A 457 2.97 0.91 -11.51
C LEU A 457 1.71 1.29 -12.28
N ASN A 458 0.55 1.35 -11.62
CA ASN A 458 -0.71 1.78 -12.23
C ASN A 458 -0.61 3.20 -12.80
N HIS A 459 0.07 4.10 -12.09
CA HIS A 459 0.33 5.46 -12.57
C HIS A 459 1.12 5.51 -13.89
N TYR A 460 2.00 4.55 -14.17
CA TYR A 460 2.72 4.49 -15.46
C TYR A 460 1.91 3.85 -16.59
N VAL A 461 0.81 3.17 -16.26
CA VAL A 461 -0.11 2.57 -17.23
C VAL A 461 -1.22 3.55 -17.64
N LYS A 462 -1.75 4.30 -16.65
CA LYS A 462 -2.73 5.39 -16.84
C LYS A 462 -2.09 6.55 -17.60
#